data_AF-A0A975TWC9-F1
#
_entry.id   AF-A0A975TWC9-F1
#
_cell.length_a   1.000
_cell.length_b   1.000
_cell.length_c   1.000
_cell.angle_alpha   90.00
_cell.angle_beta   90.00
_cell.angle_gamma   90.00
#
_symmetry.space_group_name_H-M   'P 1'
#
loop_
_entity.id
_entity.type
_entity.pdbx_description
1 polymer ?
#
loop_
_entity_poly.entity_id
_entity_poly.type
_entity_poly.pdbx_seq_one_letter_code
_entity_poly.pdbx_strand_id
1 'polypeptide(L)'
;MPYSIFMLPEELITVTGTNGGSGLDGQTQGSGVHLAPPNVSSSGAVITLNSNAWEEIEIDDDDANFGDSDTSQTLVNTETFGGQTFPANSIVEAEYAVIVEDPLGNQYQLVAFNIRQSGDSNSYGNVEGLAFIGPQGGFPPIGVPLTVISNEEGPNIAASTYATPICFAQGTLMTTPKGEVAVEDLRVGDLVHTEENGAEPVRWIGHKTFPAKAQFAPIEFAPGAIGNTRALRLSRQHRLLLTGWRAELFFGDEAVWVPAAHFLDWPGVRVVEGGMVTYFHVLLDGHRTLLAEGVEAESLHPGDVALCSLGATAEAELFAMFPEIERLSRRATSRPSLRAIEARAALAA
;
A
#
# COMPACT_ATOMS: atom_id res chain seq x y z
N MET A 1 -10.37 -18.51 -7.10
CA MET A 1 -9.39 -18.30 -6.01
C MET A 1 -9.39 -16.81 -5.72
N PRO A 2 -10.19 -16.36 -4.75
CA PRO A 2 -10.35 -14.94 -4.56
C PRO A 2 -9.13 -14.29 -3.90
N TYR A 3 -8.89 -13.04 -4.27
CA TYR A 3 -7.95 -12.09 -3.67
C TYR A 3 -8.46 -10.65 -3.91
N SER A 4 -7.92 -9.65 -3.18
CA SER A 4 -8.32 -8.25 -3.37
C SER A 4 -7.17 -7.34 -3.80
N ILE A 5 -7.39 -6.47 -4.78
CA ILE A 5 -6.43 -5.43 -5.16
C ILE A 5 -6.98 -4.08 -4.71
N PHE A 6 -6.11 -3.25 -4.13
CA PHE A 6 -6.43 -1.85 -3.88
C PHE A 6 -6.00 -1.02 -5.09
N MET A 7 -6.92 -0.22 -5.61
CA MET A 7 -6.65 0.70 -6.71
C MET A 7 -7.17 2.11 -6.40
N LEU A 8 -6.58 3.12 -7.03
CA LEU A 8 -7.09 4.49 -7.03
C LEU A 8 -7.85 4.72 -8.33
N PRO A 9 -9.15 5.07 -8.26
CA PRO A 9 -9.93 5.44 -9.43
C PRO A 9 -9.28 6.56 -10.26
N GLU A 10 -9.40 6.48 -11.58
CA GLU A 10 -8.80 7.44 -12.52
C GLU A 10 -9.22 8.89 -12.22
N GLU A 11 -10.47 9.13 -11.79
CA GLU A 11 -10.96 10.48 -11.47
C GLU A 11 -10.18 11.17 -10.32
N LEU A 12 -9.43 10.39 -9.54
CA LEU A 12 -8.58 10.87 -8.46
C LEU A 12 -7.11 10.98 -8.87
N ILE A 13 -6.80 10.84 -10.16
CA ILE A 13 -5.45 10.89 -10.72
C ILE A 13 -5.35 12.02 -11.75
N THR A 14 -4.29 12.81 -11.66
CA THR A 14 -3.94 13.78 -12.70
C THR A 14 -2.77 13.24 -13.50
N VAL A 15 -2.92 13.16 -14.82
CA VAL A 15 -1.82 12.80 -15.75
C VAL A 15 -1.54 13.98 -16.68
N THR A 16 -0.27 14.35 -16.83
CA THR A 16 0.15 15.42 -17.74
C THR A 16 1.38 15.01 -18.54
N GLY A 17 1.58 15.61 -19.72
CA GLY A 17 2.78 15.38 -20.54
C GLY A 17 2.80 14.02 -21.26
N THR A 18 1.62 13.45 -21.55
CA THR A 18 1.52 12.20 -22.31
C THR A 18 1.89 12.39 -23.78
N ASN A 19 2.44 11.35 -24.41
CA ASN A 19 2.84 11.34 -25.82
C ASN A 19 1.71 10.79 -26.70
N GLY A 20 0.54 11.40 -26.57
CA GLY A 20 -0.74 10.82 -26.97
C GLY A 20 -1.48 10.26 -25.76
N GLY A 21 -2.68 9.75 -26.00
CA GLY A 21 -3.59 9.20 -24.98
C GLY A 21 -4.49 10.29 -24.43
N SER A 22 -5.32 9.92 -23.46
CA SER A 22 -6.05 10.85 -22.61
C SER A 22 -6.00 10.30 -21.19
N GLY A 23 -5.27 10.97 -20.29
CA GLY A 23 -5.14 10.44 -18.92
C GLY A 23 -4.32 9.15 -18.89
N LEU A 24 -4.91 8.10 -18.34
CA LEU A 24 -4.34 6.75 -18.30
C LEU A 24 -4.68 5.93 -19.56
N ASP A 25 -5.62 6.41 -20.37
CA ASP A 25 -6.09 5.72 -21.57
C ASP A 25 -5.13 5.90 -22.76
N GLY A 26 -4.76 4.78 -23.38
CA GLY A 26 -3.96 4.78 -24.61
C GLY A 26 -4.76 5.18 -25.86
N GLN A 27 -4.08 5.64 -26.93
CA GLN A 27 -4.77 5.94 -28.23
C GLN A 27 -4.81 4.79 -29.21
N THR A 28 -3.78 3.94 -29.21
CA THR A 28 -3.59 2.91 -30.26
C THR A 28 -3.41 1.51 -29.71
N GLN A 29 -2.90 1.40 -28.47
CA GLN A 29 -2.67 0.17 -27.71
C GLN A 29 -2.70 0.53 -26.22
N GLY A 30 -3.16 -0.36 -25.36
CA GLY A 30 -3.02 -0.21 -23.90
C GLY A 30 -1.68 -0.72 -23.39
N SER A 31 -0.58 -0.44 -24.08
CA SER A 31 0.76 -0.86 -23.66
C SER A 31 1.41 0.09 -22.63
N GLY A 32 0.74 1.15 -22.21
CA GLY A 32 1.30 2.22 -21.37
C GLY A 32 2.35 3.10 -22.06
N VAL A 33 2.68 2.86 -23.34
CA VAL A 33 3.73 3.58 -24.09
C VAL A 33 3.50 5.09 -24.19
N HIS A 34 2.24 5.52 -24.15
CA HIS A 34 1.87 6.93 -24.20
C HIS A 34 2.30 7.70 -22.94
N LEU A 35 2.55 7.00 -21.83
CA LEU A 35 3.07 7.56 -20.59
C LEU A 35 4.60 7.53 -20.52
N ALA A 36 5.22 6.58 -21.22
CA ALA A 36 6.67 6.41 -21.19
C ALA A 36 7.41 7.55 -21.89
N PRO A 37 8.69 7.81 -21.51
CA PRO A 37 9.54 8.74 -22.23
C PRO A 37 9.69 8.29 -23.70
N PRO A 38 9.42 9.14 -24.69
CA PRO A 38 9.42 8.76 -26.10
C PRO A 38 10.84 8.48 -26.63
N ASN A 39 11.86 8.95 -25.91
CA ASN A 39 13.26 8.65 -26.13
C ASN A 39 14.09 8.95 -24.86
N VAL A 40 15.36 8.56 -24.87
CA VAL A 40 16.30 8.73 -23.73
C VAL A 40 16.58 10.18 -23.32
N SER A 41 16.22 11.17 -24.15
CA SER A 41 16.46 12.59 -23.89
C SER A 41 15.21 13.38 -23.47
N SER A 42 14.09 12.68 -23.33
CA SER A 42 12.78 13.25 -22.98
C SER A 42 12.25 12.63 -21.68
N SER A 43 11.52 13.42 -20.90
CA SER A 43 10.78 12.93 -19.73
C SER A 43 9.52 12.20 -20.17
N GLY A 44 9.09 11.20 -19.40
CA GLY A 44 7.76 10.61 -19.53
C GLY A 44 6.67 11.52 -18.98
N ALA A 45 5.44 11.02 -19.00
CA ALA A 45 4.30 11.67 -18.38
C ALA A 45 4.52 11.84 -16.87
N VAL A 46 3.87 12.84 -16.30
CA VAL A 46 3.82 13.08 -14.86
C VAL A 46 2.46 12.65 -14.35
N ILE A 47 2.47 11.69 -13.43
CA ILE A 47 1.31 11.22 -12.69
C ILE A 47 1.30 11.90 -11.32
N THR A 48 0.16 12.43 -10.91
CA THR A 48 -0.04 12.96 -9.55
C THR A 48 -1.29 12.34 -8.98
N LEU A 49 -1.14 11.67 -7.84
CA LEU A 49 -2.26 11.11 -7.09
C LEU A 49 -2.91 12.25 -6.31
N ASN A 50 -4.18 12.56 -6.57
CA ASN A 50 -4.87 13.69 -5.95
C ASN A 50 -5.53 13.31 -4.62
N SER A 51 -5.68 12.01 -4.38
CA SER A 51 -6.35 11.45 -3.21
C SER A 51 -5.74 10.09 -2.85
N ASN A 52 -5.91 9.72 -1.59
CA ASN A 52 -5.66 8.40 -1.04
C ASN A 52 -6.96 7.61 -0.85
N ALA A 53 -8.05 7.95 -1.55
CA ALA A 53 -9.31 7.20 -1.49
C ALA A 53 -9.25 5.94 -2.34
N TRP A 54 -8.43 4.99 -1.90
CA TRP A 54 -8.26 3.71 -2.57
C TRP A 54 -9.50 2.83 -2.38
N GLU A 55 -9.85 2.10 -3.43
CA GLU A 55 -10.96 1.17 -3.44
C GLU A 55 -10.45 -0.26 -3.44
N GLU A 56 -10.99 -1.09 -2.54
CA GLU A 56 -10.69 -2.52 -2.51
C GLU A 56 -11.58 -3.24 -3.51
N ILE A 57 -10.95 -3.90 -4.47
CA ILE A 57 -11.63 -4.67 -5.50
C ILE A 57 -11.36 -6.15 -5.27
N GLU A 58 -12.42 -6.89 -4.96
CA GLU A 58 -12.36 -8.34 -4.77
C GLU A 58 -12.51 -9.03 -6.13
N ILE A 59 -11.55 -9.91 -6.44
CA ILE A 59 -11.41 -10.59 -7.73
C ILE A 59 -11.50 -12.09 -7.49
N ASP A 60 -12.33 -12.79 -8.25
CA ASP A 60 -12.29 -14.26 -8.34
C ASP A 60 -11.57 -14.67 -9.63
N ASP A 61 -10.57 -15.53 -9.46
CA ASP A 61 -9.56 -15.86 -10.47
C ASP A 61 -9.16 -17.34 -10.33
N ASP A 62 -8.82 -18.07 -11.39
CA ASP A 62 -8.39 -19.46 -11.25
C ASP A 62 -6.95 -19.63 -10.74
N ASP A 63 -6.14 -18.56 -10.72
CA ASP A 63 -4.81 -18.56 -10.12
C ASP A 63 -4.55 -17.46 -9.08
N ALA A 64 -3.30 -17.10 -8.84
CA ALA A 64 -2.85 -16.17 -7.80
C ALA A 64 -2.12 -14.94 -8.36
N ASN A 65 -2.15 -14.75 -9.68
CA ASN A 65 -1.55 -13.62 -10.37
C ASN A 65 -2.65 -12.80 -11.04
N PHE A 66 -2.51 -11.48 -10.99
CA PHE A 66 -3.34 -10.57 -11.74
C PHE A 66 -2.62 -10.23 -13.03
N GLY A 67 -3.22 -10.59 -14.16
CA GLY A 67 -2.59 -10.54 -15.47
C GLY A 67 -3.37 -9.76 -16.52
N ASP A 68 -2.68 -9.41 -17.59
CA ASP A 68 -3.29 -8.99 -18.84
C ASP A 68 -3.83 -10.20 -19.64
N SER A 69 -4.91 -9.98 -20.41
CA SER A 69 -5.53 -10.96 -21.28
C SER A 69 -5.94 -12.27 -20.59
N ASP A 70 -6.10 -12.22 -19.25
CA ASP A 70 -6.62 -13.32 -18.47
C ASP A 70 -8.14 -13.20 -18.32
N THR A 71 -8.84 -14.18 -18.89
CA THR A 71 -10.31 -14.18 -18.92
C THR A 71 -10.94 -14.90 -17.74
N SER A 72 -10.15 -15.52 -16.86
CA SER A 72 -10.65 -16.19 -15.66
C SER A 72 -10.84 -15.23 -14.47
N GLN A 73 -10.11 -14.11 -14.46
CA GLN A 73 -10.17 -13.09 -13.41
C GLN A 73 -11.37 -12.15 -13.60
N THR A 74 -12.24 -12.12 -12.60
CA THR A 74 -13.51 -11.36 -12.66
C THR A 74 -13.85 -10.69 -11.34
N LEU A 75 -14.63 -9.60 -11.40
CA LEU A 75 -15.14 -8.94 -10.21
C LEU A 75 -16.05 -9.88 -9.39
N VAL A 76 -15.82 -9.97 -8.08
CA VAL A 76 -16.74 -10.66 -7.17
C VAL A 76 -18.02 -9.86 -6.94
N ASN A 77 -17.89 -8.54 -6.83
CA ASN A 77 -18.98 -7.63 -6.52
C ASN A 77 -19.28 -6.69 -7.71
N THR A 78 -20.39 -5.95 -7.62
CA THR A 78 -20.70 -4.89 -8.58
C THR A 78 -19.98 -3.62 -8.14
N GLU A 79 -19.17 -3.05 -9.04
CA GLU A 79 -18.34 -1.86 -8.76
C GLU A 79 -18.81 -0.66 -9.58
N THR A 80 -18.45 0.56 -9.17
CA THR A 80 -18.80 1.78 -9.92
C THR A 80 -17.66 2.78 -9.90
N PHE A 81 -17.14 3.12 -11.08
CA PHE A 81 -16.03 4.06 -11.29
C PHE A 81 -16.40 5.10 -12.34
N GLY A 82 -16.02 6.37 -12.15
CA GLY A 82 -16.30 7.41 -13.15
C GLY A 82 -17.78 7.56 -13.54
N GLY A 83 -18.71 7.12 -12.68
CA GLY A 83 -20.15 7.08 -12.94
C GLY A 83 -20.64 5.89 -13.80
N GLN A 84 -19.75 4.97 -14.17
CA GLN A 84 -20.07 3.71 -14.84
C GLN A 84 -20.13 2.56 -13.84
N THR A 85 -21.17 1.73 -13.94
CA THR A 85 -21.36 0.56 -13.09
C THR A 85 -20.97 -0.72 -13.84
N PHE A 86 -20.12 -1.53 -13.22
CA PHE A 86 -19.65 -2.81 -13.73
C PHE A 86 -20.26 -3.94 -12.89
N PRO A 87 -21.04 -4.85 -13.49
CA PRO A 87 -21.66 -5.93 -12.73
C PRO A 87 -20.62 -6.94 -12.24
N ALA A 88 -20.96 -7.67 -11.18
CA ALA A 88 -20.21 -8.85 -10.76
C ALA A 88 -20.01 -9.82 -11.95
N ASN A 89 -18.88 -10.51 -11.98
CA ASN A 89 -18.37 -11.34 -13.07
C ASN A 89 -17.91 -10.57 -14.32
N SER A 90 -17.77 -9.23 -14.26
CA SER A 90 -17.05 -8.49 -15.31
C SER A 90 -15.58 -8.89 -15.29
N ILE A 91 -14.98 -9.08 -16.47
CA ILE A 91 -13.56 -9.39 -16.60
C ILE A 91 -12.76 -8.16 -16.21
N VAL A 92 -11.71 -8.35 -15.43
CA VAL A 92 -10.74 -7.33 -15.05
C VAL A 92 -9.40 -7.68 -15.69
N GLU A 93 -8.55 -6.70 -15.97
CA GLU A 93 -7.26 -6.93 -16.65
C GLU A 93 -6.17 -6.00 -16.07
N ALA A 94 -4.94 -6.53 -15.95
CA ALA A 94 -3.75 -5.74 -15.65
C ALA A 94 -3.18 -5.16 -16.95
N GLU A 95 -3.78 -4.12 -17.51
CA GLU A 95 -3.53 -3.66 -18.89
C GLU A 95 -2.05 -3.37 -19.18
N TYR A 96 -1.40 -2.61 -18.31
CA TYR A 96 0.04 -2.31 -18.40
C TYR A 96 0.62 -2.00 -17.02
N ALA A 97 1.95 -2.05 -16.90
CA ALA A 97 2.65 -1.55 -15.73
C ALA A 97 3.58 -0.40 -16.10
N VAL A 98 3.80 0.53 -15.18
CA VAL A 98 4.80 1.60 -15.32
C VAL A 98 5.64 1.73 -14.06
N ILE A 99 6.89 2.15 -14.23
CA ILE A 99 7.72 2.60 -13.11
C ILE A 99 7.72 4.12 -13.14
N VAL A 100 7.43 4.72 -11.98
CA VAL A 100 7.50 6.16 -11.75
C VAL A 100 8.54 6.51 -10.71
N GLU A 101 9.10 7.70 -10.83
CA GLU A 101 10.10 8.25 -9.93
C GLU A 101 9.64 9.59 -9.35
N ASP A 102 9.76 9.75 -8.04
CA ASP A 102 9.48 11.03 -7.37
C ASP A 102 10.68 12.00 -7.44
N PRO A 103 10.54 13.28 -7.05
CA PRO A 103 11.64 14.26 -7.12
C PRO A 103 12.84 13.94 -6.22
N LEU A 104 12.72 12.97 -5.31
CA LEU A 104 13.77 12.50 -4.43
C LEU A 104 14.49 11.25 -4.99
N GLY A 105 14.03 10.73 -6.12
CA GLY A 105 14.58 9.53 -6.77
C GLY A 105 13.99 8.22 -6.24
N ASN A 106 12.92 8.25 -5.44
CA ASN A 106 12.26 7.01 -5.03
C ASN A 106 11.40 6.50 -6.19
N GLN A 107 11.44 5.19 -6.42
CA GLN A 107 10.74 4.54 -7.53
C GLN A 107 9.57 3.70 -7.02
N TYR A 108 8.47 3.72 -7.78
CA TYR A 108 7.23 3.00 -7.49
C TYR A 108 6.75 2.29 -8.75
N GLN A 109 6.21 1.08 -8.61
CA GLN A 109 5.59 0.35 -9.71
C GLN A 109 4.06 0.48 -9.61
N LEU A 110 3.47 0.96 -10.70
CA LEU A 110 2.04 1.18 -10.89
C LEU A 110 1.52 0.16 -11.90
N VAL A 111 0.30 -0.33 -11.72
CA VAL A 111 -0.37 -1.25 -12.65
C VAL A 111 -1.70 -0.64 -13.05
N ALA A 112 -1.94 -0.47 -14.35
CA ALA A 112 -3.22 -0.02 -14.87
C ALA A 112 -4.26 -1.12 -14.71
N PHE A 113 -5.33 -0.81 -14.00
CA PHE A 113 -6.45 -1.70 -13.74
C PHE A 113 -7.55 -1.39 -14.75
N ASN A 114 -7.83 -2.34 -15.64
CA ASN A 114 -8.91 -2.26 -16.61
C ASN A 114 -10.08 -3.13 -16.18
N ILE A 115 -11.31 -2.70 -16.48
CA ILE A 115 -12.50 -3.54 -16.45
C ILE A 115 -13.08 -3.65 -17.85
N ARG A 116 -13.00 -4.85 -18.42
CA ARG A 116 -13.38 -5.08 -19.80
C ARG A 116 -14.89 -4.96 -19.98
N GLN A 117 -15.30 -4.07 -20.88
CA GLN A 117 -16.71 -3.82 -21.17
C GLN A 117 -17.23 -4.78 -22.23
N SER A 118 -18.38 -5.40 -21.98
CA SER A 118 -19.02 -6.30 -22.95
C SER A 118 -19.48 -5.54 -24.19
N GLY A 119 -18.94 -5.89 -25.35
CA GLY A 119 -19.36 -5.30 -26.64
C GLY A 119 -18.50 -4.14 -27.13
N ASP A 120 -17.45 -3.76 -26.41
CA ASP A 120 -16.49 -2.80 -26.91
C ASP A 120 -15.52 -3.49 -27.89
N SER A 121 -15.64 -3.16 -29.17
CA SER A 121 -14.72 -3.60 -30.23
C SER A 121 -13.51 -2.68 -30.34
N ASN A 122 -13.42 -1.65 -29.50
CA ASN A 122 -12.29 -0.74 -29.49
C ASN A 122 -11.17 -1.33 -28.64
N SER A 123 -10.06 -1.60 -29.32
CA SER A 123 -8.80 -2.15 -28.81
C SER A 123 -8.03 -1.17 -27.91
N TYR A 124 -8.72 -0.33 -27.14
CA TYR A 124 -8.14 0.69 -26.27
C TYR A 124 -8.64 0.38 -24.87
N GLY A 125 -7.77 -0.13 -24.00
CA GLY A 125 -8.12 -0.33 -22.59
C GLY A 125 -8.44 1.04 -21.97
N ASN A 126 -9.71 1.27 -21.64
CA ASN A 126 -10.05 2.31 -20.68
C ASN A 126 -9.43 1.90 -19.36
N VAL A 127 -8.75 2.78 -18.65
CA VAL A 127 -8.11 2.43 -17.39
C VAL A 127 -8.92 3.04 -16.26
N GLU A 128 -9.67 2.19 -15.57
CA GLU A 128 -10.53 2.60 -14.46
C GLU A 128 -9.72 3.08 -13.26
N GLY A 129 -8.44 2.68 -13.16
CA GLY A 129 -7.49 3.32 -12.26
C GLY A 129 -6.14 2.63 -12.15
N LEU A 130 -5.40 2.96 -11.10
CA LEU A 130 -4.05 2.42 -10.85
C LEU A 130 -4.02 1.58 -9.58
N ALA A 131 -3.39 0.41 -9.64
CA ALA A 131 -2.96 -0.39 -8.50
C ALA A 131 -1.43 -0.31 -8.31
N PHE A 132 -0.91 -0.80 -7.17
CA PHE A 132 0.47 -0.54 -6.73
C PHE A 132 1.14 -1.80 -6.21
N ILE A 133 2.46 -1.92 -6.39
CA ILE A 133 3.29 -3.04 -5.90
C ILE A 133 4.21 -2.55 -4.75
N GLY A 134 4.45 -3.36 -3.71
CA GLY A 134 5.37 -2.99 -2.60
C GLY A 134 6.42 -4.06 -2.23
N PRO A 135 7.64 -3.72 -1.71
CA PRO A 135 8.30 -2.39 -1.49
C PRO A 135 9.79 -2.25 -1.96
N GLN A 136 10.43 -1.06 -2.11
CA GLN A 136 10.27 0.31 -1.50
C GLN A 136 9.03 1.09 -1.90
N GLY A 137 8.48 1.83 -0.93
CA GLY A 137 7.49 2.90 -1.10
C GLY A 137 6.11 2.59 -0.53
N GLY A 138 5.61 1.37 -0.73
CA GLY A 138 4.19 1.12 -0.53
C GLY A 138 3.38 1.93 -1.54
N PHE A 139 2.30 2.57 -1.08
CA PHE A 139 1.55 3.51 -1.92
C PHE A 139 2.39 4.78 -2.19
N PRO A 140 2.41 5.30 -3.43
CA PRO A 140 3.12 6.53 -3.74
C PRO A 140 2.54 7.75 -2.99
N PRO A 141 3.35 8.78 -2.73
CA PRO A 141 2.91 9.94 -1.97
C PRO A 141 1.87 10.79 -2.74
N ILE A 142 0.82 11.19 -2.03
CA ILE A 142 -0.25 12.05 -2.57
C ILE A 142 0.25 13.46 -2.85
N GLY A 143 -0.15 14.02 -4.00
CA GLY A 143 0.18 15.38 -4.43
C GLY A 143 1.63 15.58 -4.86
N VAL A 144 2.43 14.52 -4.89
CA VAL A 144 3.82 14.56 -5.39
C VAL A 144 3.81 14.23 -6.89
N PRO A 145 4.54 14.99 -7.73
CA PRO A 145 4.67 14.68 -9.14
C PRO A 145 5.58 13.45 -9.34
N LEU A 146 5.03 12.38 -9.91
CA LEU A 146 5.72 11.13 -10.19
C LEU A 146 6.00 11.04 -11.69
N THR A 147 7.27 11.05 -12.08
CA THR A 147 7.67 11.01 -13.49
C THR A 147 7.74 9.56 -13.95
N VAL A 148 7.03 9.21 -15.02
CA VAL A 148 7.12 7.88 -15.65
C VAL A 148 8.48 7.72 -16.31
N ILE A 149 9.19 6.65 -15.97
CA ILE A 149 10.54 6.36 -16.47
C ILE A 149 10.60 5.09 -17.33
N SER A 150 9.65 4.17 -17.16
CA SER A 150 9.51 2.98 -18.02
C SER A 150 8.08 2.44 -18.01
N ASN A 151 7.73 1.66 -19.03
CA ASN A 151 6.49 0.91 -19.12
C ASN A 151 6.75 -0.57 -19.47
N GLU A 152 5.77 -1.41 -19.17
CA GLU A 152 5.70 -2.84 -19.46
C GLU A 152 4.29 -3.15 -19.97
N GLU A 153 4.20 -3.81 -21.12
CA GLU A 153 2.94 -4.29 -21.71
C GLU A 153 2.71 -5.74 -21.26
N GLY A 154 1.45 -6.09 -20.99
CA GLY A 154 1.05 -7.44 -20.64
C GLY A 154 1.64 -7.97 -19.32
N PRO A 155 1.61 -7.18 -18.21
CA PRO A 155 2.14 -7.66 -16.93
C PRO A 155 1.36 -8.89 -16.45
N ASN A 156 2.07 -9.75 -15.70
CA ASN A 156 1.47 -10.87 -14.97
C ASN A 156 2.09 -10.92 -13.57
N ILE A 157 1.39 -10.37 -12.59
CA ILE A 157 1.96 -10.03 -11.29
C ILE A 157 1.25 -10.81 -10.19
N ALA A 158 2.01 -11.51 -9.36
CA ALA A 158 1.46 -12.22 -8.21
C ALA A 158 0.67 -11.27 -7.30
N ALA A 159 -0.62 -11.53 -7.06
CA ALA A 159 -1.51 -10.70 -6.23
C ALA A 159 -0.89 -10.38 -4.85
N SER A 160 -0.07 -11.30 -4.36
CA SER A 160 0.64 -11.23 -3.10
C SER A 160 1.69 -10.10 -2.98
N THR A 161 2.08 -9.46 -4.09
CA THR A 161 3.03 -8.34 -4.13
C THR A 161 2.34 -6.96 -4.15
N TYR A 162 1.03 -6.93 -4.41
CA TYR A 162 0.27 -5.68 -4.42
C TYR A 162 0.31 -5.02 -3.04
N ALA A 163 0.37 -3.70 -3.04
CA ALA A 163 0.39 -2.89 -1.85
C ALA A 163 -0.92 -3.10 -1.09
N THR A 164 -0.78 -3.38 0.20
CA THR A 164 -1.90 -3.44 1.14
C THR A 164 -1.70 -2.40 2.22
N PRO A 165 -2.78 -1.88 2.81
CA PRO A 165 -2.70 -1.02 3.98
C PRO A 165 -1.83 -1.64 5.10
N ILE A 166 -1.14 -0.80 5.87
CA ILE A 166 -0.29 -1.25 6.98
C ILE A 166 -1.13 -1.52 8.24
N CYS A 167 -1.02 -2.72 8.81
CA CYS A 167 -1.92 -3.15 9.88
C CYS A 167 -1.22 -3.94 10.99
N PHE A 168 -1.69 -3.77 12.22
CA PHE A 168 -1.44 -4.69 13.32
C PHE A 168 -2.52 -5.79 13.34
N ALA A 169 -2.15 -7.05 13.54
CA ALA A 169 -3.17 -8.08 13.73
C ALA A 169 -3.81 -7.99 15.13
N GLN A 170 -5.06 -8.43 15.24
CA GLN A 170 -5.76 -8.56 16.51
C GLN A 170 -4.92 -9.31 17.56
N GLY A 171 -4.97 -8.83 18.80
CA GLY A 171 -4.23 -9.37 19.94
C GLY A 171 -2.81 -8.82 20.08
N THR A 172 -2.35 -7.97 19.14
CA THR A 172 -1.06 -7.29 19.25
C THR A 172 -1.09 -6.33 20.43
N LEU A 173 -0.16 -6.51 21.37
CA LEU A 173 -0.04 -5.64 22.54
C LEU A 173 0.71 -4.34 22.19
N MET A 174 0.06 -3.21 22.46
CA MET A 174 0.59 -1.88 22.27
C MET A 174 1.06 -1.32 23.61
N THR A 175 2.28 -0.78 23.65
CA THR A 175 2.83 -0.19 24.87
C THR A 175 2.12 1.14 25.16
N THR A 176 1.51 1.25 26.34
CA THR A 176 0.91 2.50 26.85
C THR A 176 1.58 2.92 28.16
N PRO A 177 1.45 4.19 28.59
CA PRO A 177 1.99 4.63 29.88
C PRO A 177 1.41 3.88 31.09
N LYS A 178 0.28 3.17 30.92
CA LYS A 178 -0.40 2.42 31.98
C LYS A 178 -0.14 0.90 31.89
N GLY A 179 0.72 0.47 30.96
CA GLY A 179 0.98 -0.94 30.66
C GLY A 179 0.60 -1.30 29.22
N GLU A 180 0.77 -2.57 28.87
CA GLU A 180 0.42 -3.08 27.55
C GLU A 180 -1.10 -3.21 27.39
N VAL A 181 -1.64 -2.75 26.26
CA VAL A 181 -3.07 -2.83 25.90
C VAL A 181 -3.18 -3.46 24.52
N ALA A 182 -4.08 -4.43 24.34
CA ALA A 182 -4.30 -5.03 23.03
C ALA A 182 -4.81 -3.96 22.04
N VAL A 183 -4.36 -4.04 20.79
CA VAL A 183 -4.70 -3.03 19.76
C VAL A 183 -6.21 -2.89 19.57
N GLU A 184 -6.97 -3.97 19.69
CA GLU A 184 -8.44 -3.95 19.61
C GLU A 184 -9.15 -3.23 20.77
N ASP A 185 -8.46 -3.05 21.89
CA ASP A 185 -9.00 -2.40 23.09
C ASP A 185 -8.66 -0.91 23.16
N LEU A 186 -7.75 -0.42 22.31
CA LEU A 186 -7.40 0.99 22.20
C LEU A 186 -8.58 1.83 21.70
N ARG A 187 -8.69 3.04 22.22
CA ARG A 187 -9.71 4.02 21.83
C ARG A 187 -9.09 5.35 21.48
N VAL A 188 -9.82 6.13 20.69
CA VAL A 188 -9.46 7.54 20.42
C VAL A 188 -9.29 8.28 21.75
N GLY A 189 -8.15 8.95 21.90
CA GLY A 189 -7.73 9.65 23.11
C GLY A 189 -6.87 8.83 24.08
N ASP A 190 -6.78 7.51 23.93
CA ASP A 190 -5.84 6.70 24.72
C ASP A 190 -4.40 7.06 24.35
N LEU A 191 -3.51 7.08 25.35
CA LEU A 191 -2.10 7.38 25.14
C LEU A 191 -1.32 6.12 24.80
N VAL A 192 -0.56 6.16 23.71
CA VAL A 192 0.39 5.12 23.32
C VAL A 192 1.82 5.66 23.36
N HIS A 193 2.79 4.81 23.69
CA HIS A 193 4.19 5.21 23.67
C HIS A 193 4.68 5.36 22.23
N THR A 194 5.32 6.50 21.99
CA THR A 194 6.10 6.80 20.79
C THR A 194 7.56 6.99 21.13
N GLU A 195 8.45 6.67 20.20
CA GLU A 195 9.89 6.90 20.37
C GLU A 195 10.22 8.39 20.38
N GLU A 196 9.55 9.18 19.54
CA GLU A 196 9.93 10.58 19.27
C GLU A 196 9.46 11.56 20.35
N ASN A 197 8.24 11.40 20.87
CA ASN A 197 7.63 12.39 21.78
C ASN A 197 7.10 11.78 23.09
N GLY A 198 7.49 10.55 23.42
CA GLY A 198 6.92 9.84 24.55
C GLY A 198 5.45 9.49 24.28
N ALA A 199 4.55 9.75 25.22
CA ALA A 199 3.16 9.30 25.09
C ALA A 199 2.30 10.24 24.24
N GLU A 200 1.71 9.75 23.16
CA GLU A 200 0.82 10.51 22.26
C GLU A 200 -0.60 9.92 22.21
N PRO A 201 -1.65 10.74 22.05
CA PRO A 201 -3.03 10.27 21.97
C PRO A 201 -3.34 9.64 20.61
N VAL A 202 -4.02 8.49 20.64
CA VAL A 202 -4.64 7.90 19.45
C VAL A 202 -5.68 8.86 18.89
N ARG A 203 -5.52 9.25 17.62
CA ARG A 203 -6.46 10.14 16.91
C ARG A 203 -7.55 9.38 16.20
N TRP A 204 -7.19 8.21 15.68
CA TRP A 204 -8.13 7.32 15.05
C TRP A 204 -7.63 5.88 15.14
N ILE A 205 -8.60 4.96 15.26
CA ILE A 205 -8.35 3.54 15.17
C ILE A 205 -9.46 2.91 14.33
N GLY A 206 -9.06 2.20 13.28
CA GLY A 206 -9.96 1.45 12.42
C GLY A 206 -9.57 -0.01 12.35
N HIS A 207 -10.51 -0.85 11.97
CA HIS A 207 -10.23 -2.26 11.76
C HIS A 207 -11.04 -2.84 10.62
N LYS A 208 -10.50 -3.90 10.01
CA LYS A 208 -11.17 -4.69 9.00
C LYS A 208 -10.73 -6.14 9.09
N THR A 209 -11.65 -7.05 8.80
CA THR A 209 -11.39 -8.49 8.84
C THR A 209 -11.30 -9.02 7.42
N PHE A 210 -10.23 -9.75 7.14
CA PHE A 210 -9.95 -10.36 5.84
C PHE A 210 -9.76 -11.87 6.00
N PRO A 211 -10.06 -12.68 4.97
CA PRO A 211 -9.49 -14.00 4.85
C PRO A 211 -7.96 -13.91 4.89
N ALA A 212 -7.30 -14.69 5.75
CA ALA A 212 -5.84 -14.70 5.85
C ALA A 212 -5.22 -15.47 4.68
N LYS A 213 -5.17 -14.85 3.49
CA LYS A 213 -4.69 -15.45 2.24
C LYS A 213 -3.92 -14.42 1.41
N ALA A 214 -2.95 -14.88 0.62
CA ALA A 214 -2.19 -14.06 -0.33
C ALA A 214 -1.57 -12.80 0.33
N GLN A 215 -1.91 -11.60 -0.13
CA GLN A 215 -1.40 -10.33 0.41
C GLN A 215 -1.93 -10.01 1.82
N PHE A 216 -3.08 -10.56 2.21
CA PHE A 216 -3.68 -10.37 3.54
C PHE A 216 -3.22 -11.40 4.57
N ALA A 217 -2.52 -12.46 4.16
CA ALA A 217 -1.93 -13.40 5.09
C ALA A 217 -0.84 -12.70 5.93
N PRO A 218 -0.95 -12.68 7.27
CA PRO A 218 0.00 -11.96 8.11
C PRO A 218 1.40 -12.57 8.03
N ILE A 219 2.40 -11.70 8.16
CA ILE A 219 3.75 -12.09 8.52
C ILE A 219 3.77 -12.28 10.04
N GLU A 220 4.08 -13.49 10.50
CA GLU A 220 4.30 -13.79 11.91
C GLU A 220 5.79 -13.82 12.22
N PHE A 221 6.16 -13.05 13.23
CA PHE A 221 7.45 -13.10 13.89
C PHE A 221 7.29 -13.94 15.17
N ALA A 222 8.00 -15.05 15.27
CA ALA A 222 8.04 -15.86 16.48
C ALA A 222 8.55 -15.04 17.68
N PRO A 223 8.19 -15.39 18.93
CA PRO A 223 8.73 -14.71 20.11
C PRO A 223 10.26 -14.64 20.07
N GLY A 224 10.79 -13.44 20.26
CA GLY A 224 12.23 -13.15 20.26
C GLY A 224 12.88 -13.11 18.87
N ALA A 225 12.17 -13.34 17.77
CA ALA A 225 12.74 -13.33 16.43
C ALA A 225 13.42 -11.99 16.09
N ILE A 226 12.80 -10.89 16.51
CA ILE A 226 13.30 -9.53 16.32
C ILE A 226 13.36 -8.74 17.64
N GLY A 227 13.38 -9.43 18.79
CA GLY A 227 13.30 -8.83 20.12
C GLY A 227 11.88 -8.65 20.67
N ASN A 228 10.86 -9.03 19.87
CA ASN A 228 9.46 -9.05 20.28
C ASN A 228 9.20 -10.03 21.43
N THR A 229 8.39 -9.64 22.41
CA THR A 229 8.13 -10.43 23.63
C THR A 229 7.21 -11.63 23.37
N ARG A 230 6.23 -11.47 22.48
CA ARG A 230 5.28 -12.51 22.05
C ARG A 230 5.29 -12.62 20.53
N ALA A 231 4.56 -13.60 20.00
CA ALA A 231 4.40 -13.72 18.56
C ALA A 231 3.72 -12.44 18.03
N LEU A 232 4.39 -11.74 17.12
CA LEU A 232 3.89 -10.50 16.51
C LEU A 232 3.40 -10.82 15.10
N ARG A 233 2.19 -10.38 14.77
CA ARG A 233 1.60 -10.56 13.43
C ARG A 233 1.27 -9.21 12.82
N LEU A 234 1.81 -8.97 11.63
CA LEU A 234 1.64 -7.71 10.90
C LEU A 234 1.18 -7.98 9.47
N SER A 235 0.52 -7.00 8.85
CA SER A 235 0.32 -7.04 7.40
C SER A 235 1.67 -6.96 6.69
N ARG A 236 1.72 -7.47 5.45
CA ARG A 236 2.98 -7.72 4.73
C ARG A 236 3.83 -6.46 4.50
N GLN A 237 3.17 -5.31 4.30
CA GLN A 237 3.83 -4.03 4.05
C GLN A 237 4.09 -3.22 5.33
N HIS A 238 3.64 -3.68 6.51
CA HIS A 238 3.86 -2.98 7.76
C HIS A 238 5.36 -2.85 8.05
N ARG A 239 5.82 -1.65 8.35
CA ARG A 239 7.25 -1.36 8.52
C ARG A 239 7.66 -1.45 9.99
N LEU A 240 8.77 -2.16 10.19
CA LEU A 240 9.49 -2.27 11.45
C LEU A 240 10.75 -1.42 11.38
N LEU A 241 11.15 -0.81 12.49
CA LEU A 241 12.34 0.04 12.51
C LEU A 241 13.59 -0.83 12.67
N LEU A 242 14.50 -0.78 11.70
CA LEU A 242 15.84 -1.35 11.84
C LEU A 242 16.79 -0.25 12.30
N THR A 243 17.37 -0.43 13.49
CA THR A 243 18.30 0.52 14.12
C THR A 243 19.72 -0.05 14.23
N GLY A 244 20.68 0.83 14.51
CA GLY A 244 22.05 0.46 14.87
C GLY A 244 22.99 0.28 13.67
N TRP A 245 24.10 -0.43 13.90
CA TRP A 245 25.26 -0.42 12.98
C TRP A 245 24.92 -0.85 11.54
N ARG A 246 23.92 -1.71 11.34
CA ARG A 246 23.48 -2.13 10.00
C ARG A 246 22.85 -0.96 9.25
N ALA A 247 22.00 -0.17 9.89
CA ALA A 247 21.39 1.01 9.28
C ALA A 247 22.47 2.04 8.91
N GLU A 248 23.39 2.32 9.84
CA GLU A 248 24.47 3.28 9.64
C GLU A 248 25.43 2.85 8.54
N LEU A 249 25.86 1.58 8.55
CA LEU A 249 26.86 1.06 7.61
C LEU A 249 26.32 0.96 6.18
N PHE A 250 25.08 0.48 6.00
CA PHE A 250 24.53 0.23 4.67
C PHE A 250 23.80 1.44 4.07
N PHE A 251 23.24 2.33 4.90
CA PHE A 251 22.37 3.40 4.42
C PHE A 251 22.77 4.80 4.89
N GLY A 252 23.72 4.92 5.83
CA GLY A 252 24.16 6.21 6.35
C GLY A 252 23.14 6.88 7.29
N ASP A 253 22.15 6.14 7.76
CA ASP A 253 21.10 6.58 8.68
C ASP A 253 21.13 5.78 9.99
N GLU A 254 20.79 6.42 11.11
CA GLU A 254 20.75 5.75 12.42
C GLU A 254 19.62 4.70 12.52
N ALA A 255 18.58 4.87 11.69
CA ALA A 255 17.48 3.92 11.58
C ALA A 255 16.77 4.02 10.22
N VAL A 256 16.29 2.87 9.74
CA VAL A 256 15.58 2.72 8.46
C VAL A 256 14.34 1.84 8.63
N TRP A 257 13.28 2.13 7.89
CA TRP A 257 12.08 1.30 7.90
C TRP A 257 12.25 0.05 7.04
N VAL A 258 11.82 -1.10 7.55
CA VAL A 258 11.89 -2.38 6.83
C VAL A 258 10.51 -3.05 6.83
N PRO A 259 9.90 -3.24 5.65
CA PRO A 259 8.63 -3.93 5.52
C PRO A 259 8.68 -5.37 6.03
N ALA A 260 7.64 -5.82 6.72
CA ALA A 260 7.57 -7.14 7.35
C ALA A 260 7.82 -8.29 6.36
N ALA A 261 7.32 -8.18 5.13
CA ALA A 261 7.53 -9.18 4.08
C ALA A 261 9.01 -9.39 3.70
N HIS A 262 9.88 -8.41 3.95
CA HIS A 262 11.32 -8.54 3.68
C HIS A 262 12.06 -9.38 4.73
N PHE A 263 11.42 -9.70 5.84
CA PHE A 263 11.96 -10.57 6.86
C PHE A 263 11.68 -12.06 6.59
N LEU A 264 11.09 -12.46 5.45
CA LEU A 264 10.74 -13.87 5.21
C LEU A 264 11.93 -14.82 5.21
N ASP A 265 13.14 -14.34 4.89
CA ASP A 265 14.38 -15.11 4.99
C ASP A 265 15.00 -15.06 6.42
N TRP A 266 14.40 -14.31 7.34
CA TRP A 266 14.87 -14.15 8.73
C TRP A 266 14.43 -15.33 9.61
N PRO A 267 15.31 -15.87 10.48
CA PRO A 267 14.95 -16.97 11.37
C PRO A 267 13.74 -16.66 12.25
N GLY A 268 12.75 -17.56 12.24
CA GLY A 268 11.54 -17.42 13.06
C GLY A 268 10.45 -16.53 12.44
N VAL A 269 10.58 -16.17 11.16
CA VAL A 269 9.57 -15.39 10.44
C VAL A 269 8.90 -16.26 9.38
N ARG A 270 7.57 -16.13 9.24
CA ARG A 270 6.79 -16.91 8.27
C ARG A 270 5.50 -16.21 7.86
N VAL A 271 4.94 -16.59 6.71
CA VAL A 271 3.55 -16.28 6.37
C VAL A 271 2.61 -17.21 7.14
N VAL A 272 1.48 -16.68 7.63
CA VAL A 272 0.42 -17.48 8.27
C VAL A 272 -0.85 -17.40 7.42
N GLU A 273 -1.14 -18.48 6.70
CA GLU A 273 -2.37 -18.58 5.91
C GLU A 273 -3.47 -19.36 6.64
N GLY A 274 -4.72 -19.07 6.28
CA GLY A 274 -5.92 -19.79 6.73
C GLY A 274 -6.68 -19.09 7.85
N GLY A 275 -8.00 -19.22 7.80
CA GLY A 275 -8.92 -18.55 8.72
C GLY A 275 -9.15 -17.08 8.37
N MET A 276 -9.59 -16.31 9.36
CA MET A 276 -9.79 -14.87 9.25
C MET A 276 -8.77 -14.14 10.11
N VAL A 277 -8.30 -12.99 9.64
CA VAL A 277 -7.44 -12.06 10.39
C VAL A 277 -8.15 -10.72 10.48
N THR A 278 -8.26 -10.18 11.70
CA THR A 278 -8.71 -8.80 11.91
C THR A 278 -7.49 -7.91 12.05
N TYR A 279 -7.41 -6.91 11.20
CA TYR A 279 -6.33 -5.96 11.12
C TYR A 279 -6.77 -4.62 11.69
N PHE A 280 -5.89 -3.97 12.45
CA PHE A 280 -6.10 -2.68 13.09
C PHE A 280 -5.09 -1.65 12.59
N HIS A 281 -5.57 -0.43 12.42
CA HIS A 281 -4.80 0.73 11.99
C HIS A 281 -4.81 1.79 13.07
N VAL A 282 -3.65 2.32 13.45
CA VAL A 282 -3.54 3.30 14.54
C VAL A 282 -2.95 4.60 13.99
N LEU A 283 -3.73 5.67 14.04
CA LEU A 283 -3.33 7.01 13.59
C LEU A 283 -3.07 7.92 14.78
N LEU A 284 -1.95 8.66 14.72
CA LEU A 284 -1.55 9.70 15.68
C LEU A 284 -1.50 11.09 15.02
N ASP A 285 -0.92 12.09 15.71
CA ASP A 285 -0.67 13.45 15.19
C ASP A 285 0.42 13.50 14.10
N GLY A 286 0.84 12.36 13.57
CA GLY A 286 1.84 12.22 12.54
C GLY A 286 2.27 10.77 12.38
N HIS A 287 3.20 10.55 11.47
CA HIS A 287 3.90 9.28 11.35
C HIS A 287 4.87 9.12 12.52
N ARG A 288 4.65 8.12 13.36
CA ARG A 288 5.40 7.86 14.59
C ARG A 288 5.86 6.43 14.67
N THR A 289 6.89 6.20 15.46
CA THR A 289 7.26 4.86 15.91
C THR A 289 6.40 4.47 17.12
N LEU A 290 5.62 3.40 17.01
CA LEU A 290 4.89 2.74 18.09
C LEU A 290 5.69 1.55 18.62
N LEU A 291 5.48 1.19 19.89
CA LEU A 291 6.00 -0.05 20.46
C LEU A 291 4.92 -1.13 20.52
N ALA A 292 5.00 -2.10 19.60
CA ALA A 292 4.08 -3.22 19.47
C ALA A 292 4.80 -4.53 19.82
N GLU A 293 4.29 -5.30 20.79
CA GLU A 293 4.96 -6.49 21.35
C GLU A 293 6.42 -6.22 21.76
N GLY A 294 6.71 -4.99 22.19
CA GLY A 294 8.04 -4.53 22.58
C GLY A 294 9.00 -4.18 21.43
N VAL A 295 8.54 -4.15 20.17
CA VAL A 295 9.35 -3.73 19.02
C VAL A 295 8.79 -2.49 18.33
N GLU A 296 9.69 -1.71 17.75
CA GLU A 296 9.41 -0.49 17.01
C GLU A 296 8.74 -0.78 15.67
N ALA A 297 7.49 -0.36 15.53
CA ALA A 297 6.66 -0.48 14.34
C ALA A 297 6.01 0.86 14.01
N GLU A 298 5.65 1.12 12.76
CA GLU A 298 5.09 2.42 12.40
C GLU A 298 3.60 2.59 12.79
N SER A 299 3.22 3.83 13.11
CA SER A 299 1.81 4.25 13.09
C SER A 299 1.34 4.49 11.66
N LEU A 300 0.03 4.44 11.45
CA LEU A 300 -0.57 4.83 10.17
C LEU A 300 -0.17 6.26 9.81
N HIS A 301 0.28 6.44 8.57
CA HIS A 301 0.53 7.77 8.04
C HIS A 301 -0.81 8.52 7.86
N PRO A 302 -0.94 9.79 8.25
CA PRO A 302 -2.17 10.57 8.03
C PRO A 302 -2.63 10.62 6.56
N GLY A 303 -1.68 10.55 5.62
CA GLY A 303 -1.94 10.47 4.17
C GLY A 303 -2.37 9.10 3.68
N ASP A 304 -2.49 8.12 4.56
CA ASP A 304 -2.85 6.73 4.26
C ASP A 304 -4.22 6.36 4.85
N VAL A 305 -4.91 7.28 5.53
CA VAL A 305 -6.11 6.93 6.31
C VAL A 305 -7.27 6.39 5.47
N ALA A 306 -7.42 6.88 4.24
CA ALA A 306 -8.46 6.39 3.36
C ALA A 306 -8.17 4.97 2.79
N LEU A 307 -6.94 4.45 2.92
CA LEU A 307 -6.61 3.02 2.69
C LEU A 307 -7.37 2.07 3.63
N CYS A 308 -7.73 2.56 4.81
CA CYS A 308 -8.15 1.73 5.92
C CYS A 308 -9.67 1.54 6.01
N SER A 309 -10.38 1.76 4.88
CA SER A 309 -11.82 1.57 4.73
C SER A 309 -12.70 2.51 5.54
N LEU A 310 -12.34 3.79 5.60
CA LEU A 310 -13.37 4.82 5.83
C LEU A 310 -14.00 5.07 4.46
N GLY A 311 -15.20 4.53 4.21
CA GLY A 311 -16.02 5.08 3.12
C GLY A 311 -16.07 6.60 3.26
N ALA A 312 -16.19 7.33 2.15
CA ALA A 312 -15.99 8.78 2.05
C ALA A 312 -16.60 9.64 3.19
N THR A 313 -17.68 9.17 3.83
CA THR A 313 -18.29 9.82 5.01
C THR A 313 -17.40 9.84 6.25
N ALA A 314 -16.74 8.75 6.60
CA ALA A 314 -15.97 8.67 7.83
C ALA A 314 -14.58 9.32 7.70
N GLU A 315 -14.06 9.40 6.47
CA GLU A 315 -12.91 10.24 6.10
C GLU A 315 -13.25 11.72 6.25
N ALA A 316 -14.39 12.16 5.70
CA ALA A 316 -14.86 13.53 5.84
C ALA A 316 -15.11 13.90 7.31
N GLU A 317 -15.67 12.99 8.10
CA GLU A 317 -15.83 13.18 9.55
C GLU A 317 -14.48 13.28 10.27
N LEU A 318 -13.50 12.44 9.92
CA LEU A 318 -12.16 12.50 10.51
C LEU A 318 -11.46 13.83 10.20
N PHE A 319 -11.45 14.27 8.94
CA PHE A 319 -10.85 15.56 8.57
C PHE A 319 -11.63 16.76 9.13
N ALA A 320 -12.96 16.64 9.28
CA ALA A 320 -13.76 17.68 9.94
C ALA A 320 -13.48 17.77 11.45
N MET A 321 -13.24 16.64 12.11
CA MET A 321 -12.92 16.58 13.54
C MET A 321 -11.47 16.99 13.84
N PHE A 322 -10.55 16.69 12.92
CA PHE A 322 -9.12 16.93 13.07
C PHE A 322 -8.52 17.56 11.80
N PRO A 323 -8.85 18.84 11.51
CA PRO A 323 -8.39 19.53 10.30
C PRO A 323 -6.85 19.61 10.19
N GLU A 324 -6.14 19.48 11.30
CA GLU A 324 -4.68 19.36 11.32
C GLU A 324 -4.13 18.11 10.61
N ILE A 325 -4.91 17.02 10.50
CA ILE A 325 -4.53 15.77 9.84
C ILE A 325 -4.32 15.99 8.33
N GLU A 326 -5.07 16.90 7.70
CA GLU A 326 -4.90 17.27 6.29
C GLU A 326 -3.54 17.95 6.02
N ARG A 327 -3.00 18.66 7.00
CA ARG A 327 -1.66 19.25 6.89
C ARG A 327 -0.57 18.20 7.10
N LEU A 328 -0.85 17.19 7.94
CA LEU A 328 0.07 16.13 8.29
C LEU A 328 0.16 15.06 7.19
N SER A 329 -0.91 14.85 6.41
CA SER A 329 -0.94 13.90 5.29
C SER A 329 0.05 14.24 4.17
N ARG A 330 0.48 15.50 4.07
CA ARG A 330 1.49 15.96 3.10
C ARG A 330 2.94 15.87 3.60
N ARG A 331 3.15 15.39 4.83
CA ARG A 331 4.51 15.21 5.37
C ARG A 331 5.08 13.89 4.86
N ALA A 332 6.39 13.83 4.72
CA ALA A 332 7.08 12.57 4.42
C ALA A 332 7.05 11.65 5.64
N THR A 333 7.26 10.36 5.40
CA THR A 333 7.53 9.39 6.47
C THR A 333 8.71 9.84 7.32
N SER A 334 8.73 9.44 8.60
CA SER A 334 9.75 9.88 9.55
C SER A 334 11.17 9.42 9.20
N ARG A 335 11.32 8.35 8.39
CA ARG A 335 12.59 7.75 7.95
C ARG A 335 12.45 7.21 6.51
N PRO A 336 13.56 6.98 5.79
CA PRO A 336 13.54 6.19 4.56
C PRO A 336 13.15 4.74 4.84
N SER A 337 12.50 4.10 3.87
CA SER A 337 12.12 2.68 3.89
C SER A 337 13.01 1.90 2.96
N LEU A 338 13.35 0.64 3.25
CA LEU A 338 14.24 -0.19 2.41
C LEU A 338 13.51 -0.94 1.28
N ARG A 339 14.20 -1.13 0.14
CA ARG A 339 13.82 -2.06 -0.94
C ARG A 339 14.05 -3.50 -0.52
N ALA A 340 13.42 -4.44 -1.22
CA ALA A 340 13.66 -5.86 -1.02
C ALA A 340 15.15 -6.24 -1.07
N ILE A 341 15.89 -5.69 -2.04
CA ILE A 341 17.32 -5.98 -2.19
C ILE A 341 18.17 -5.35 -1.07
N GLU A 342 17.81 -4.16 -0.63
CA GLU A 342 18.48 -3.43 0.46
C GLU A 342 18.23 -4.10 1.80
N ALA A 343 16.97 -4.46 2.07
CA ALA A 343 16.58 -5.20 3.26
C ALA A 343 17.30 -6.55 3.32
N ARG A 344 17.37 -7.29 2.20
CA ARG A 344 18.12 -8.54 2.14
C ARG A 344 19.60 -8.35 2.48
N ALA A 345 20.24 -7.30 1.97
CA ALA A 345 21.64 -7.01 2.27
C ALA A 345 21.84 -6.69 3.76
N ALA A 346 20.96 -5.87 4.34
CA ALA A 346 21.05 -5.47 5.74
C ALA A 346 20.74 -6.62 6.71
N LEU A 347 19.77 -7.48 6.39
CA LEU A 347 19.32 -8.58 7.25
C LEU A 347 20.20 -9.84 7.14
N ALA A 348 20.99 -10.00 6.08
CA ALA A 348 21.87 -11.14 5.90
C ALA A 348 23.22 -11.05 6.65
N ALA A 349 23.57 -9.85 7.16
CA ALA A 349 24.88 -9.55 7.77
C ALA A 349 24.91 -9.80 9.28
#